data_AF-A0AAD3VQ18-F1
#
_entry.id   AF-A0AAD3VQ18-F1
#
_cell.length_a   1.000
_cell.length_b   1.000
_cell.length_c   1.000
_cell.angle_alpha   90.00
_cell.angle_beta   90.00
_cell.angle_gamma   90.00
#
_symmetry.space_group_name_H-M   'P 1'
#
loop_
_entity.id
_entity.type
_entity.pdbx_description
1 polymer ?
#
loop_
_entity_poly.entity_id
_entity_poly.type
_entity_poly.pdbx_seq_one_letter_code
_entity_poly.pdbx_strand_id
1 'polypeptide(L)'
;GATLLAETIPLSDETTDTVIIDCGSVMFGSSEMRRVPKVTYEESRSVLEATFEECIDVSGVLVPKPVQSGGGTIEFNTNQLNLTYLKQLEELPVKTETRFGYDKDMKRCYFAIGIMPRDAGSAIGFGSGKIKDFSGVVVYNMTVAKDGEGRYEFPANSNGIPGFIQGLQVHSGSNASFAAGIKGTLVIPNLCEIRDMYFGFRTGPAVTANGQLYLPLNVGAILFGGDSYTAVGTASISYSHPDRYFSFSMTLNDMDVLVARVSGSLGFEYSPRLFGVQLGYPETLAGNIGIFRVGAGLALRIDQDGASYVRAKMEFGLDKQVSVSIVYLRGYLYAGADGGYYFEGADRLTLELYLKGGIEGGIVVDDRRFNIISFYLDARGSLEAQSPFDSWWLAASCKVSYSLDLWLFEVEGSVNASFDTRIV
;
A
#
# COMPACT_ATOMS: atom_id res chain seq x y z
N GLY A 1 -22.68 5.67 -30.69
CA GLY A 1 -21.37 5.19 -30.21
C GLY A 1 -20.61 6.39 -29.68
N ALA A 2 -19.84 7.04 -30.55
CA ALA A 2 -19.22 8.35 -30.32
C ALA A 2 -20.17 9.40 -29.71
N THR A 3 -21.32 9.64 -30.34
CA THR A 3 -22.32 10.62 -29.86
C THR A 3 -22.89 10.30 -28.46
N LEU A 4 -22.99 9.02 -28.08
CA LEU A 4 -23.47 8.62 -26.75
C LEU A 4 -22.41 8.80 -25.65
N LEU A 5 -21.12 8.67 -26.02
CA LEU A 5 -20.01 9.01 -25.16
C LEU A 5 -19.93 10.53 -24.93
N ALA A 6 -20.14 11.32 -25.97
CA ALA A 6 -20.17 12.79 -25.91
C ALA A 6 -21.26 13.35 -24.98
N GLU A 7 -22.41 12.68 -24.88
CA GLU A 7 -23.48 13.06 -23.96
C GLU A 7 -23.18 12.71 -22.48
N THR A 8 -22.26 11.77 -22.23
CA THR A 8 -22.01 11.21 -20.88
C THR A 8 -20.65 11.64 -20.29
N ILE A 9 -19.68 11.96 -21.13
CA ILE A 9 -18.37 12.51 -20.77
C ILE A 9 -18.35 13.92 -21.36
N PRO A 10 -18.00 14.97 -20.59
CA PRO A 10 -17.71 16.29 -21.16
C PRO A 10 -16.45 16.15 -22.01
N LEU A 11 -16.64 15.78 -23.26
CA LEU A 11 -15.69 15.99 -24.34
C LEU A 11 -15.48 17.50 -24.38
N SER A 12 -14.23 17.98 -24.31
CA SER A 12 -13.92 19.41 -24.17
C SER A 12 -14.71 20.29 -25.16
N ASP A 13 -14.88 21.57 -24.83
CA ASP A 13 -15.62 22.54 -25.65
C ASP A 13 -15.06 22.68 -27.09
N GLU A 14 -13.90 22.08 -27.38
CA GLU A 14 -13.21 22.01 -28.68
C GLU A 14 -13.35 20.65 -29.40
N THR A 15 -14.22 19.74 -28.93
CA THR A 15 -14.33 18.41 -29.52
C THR A 15 -15.07 18.41 -30.85
N THR A 16 -14.39 17.93 -31.90
CA THR A 16 -14.96 17.79 -33.25
C THR A 16 -15.34 16.34 -33.50
N ASP A 17 -16.56 15.96 -33.18
CA ASP A 17 -17.13 14.68 -33.63
C ASP A 17 -17.27 14.70 -35.15
N THR A 18 -16.51 13.85 -35.85
CA THR A 18 -16.61 13.72 -37.31
C THR A 18 -17.26 12.37 -37.63
N VAL A 19 -18.50 12.41 -38.10
CA VAL A 19 -19.18 11.23 -38.65
C VAL A 19 -19.14 11.35 -40.17
N ILE A 20 -18.43 10.44 -40.83
CA ILE A 20 -18.41 10.38 -42.29
C ILE A 20 -19.49 9.40 -42.76
N ILE A 21 -20.40 9.91 -43.59
CA ILE A 21 -21.47 9.15 -44.20
C ILE A 21 -21.19 9.10 -45.70
N ASP A 22 -20.92 7.91 -46.22
CA ASP A 22 -20.95 7.69 -47.67
C ASP A 22 -22.41 7.70 -48.11
N CYS A 23 -22.80 8.83 -48.71
CA CYS A 23 -24.14 9.02 -49.23
C CYS A 23 -24.34 8.43 -50.63
N GLY A 24 -23.29 7.90 -51.28
CA GLY A 24 -23.32 7.50 -52.68
C GLY A 24 -23.55 8.68 -53.63
N SER A 25 -22.80 8.78 -54.72
CA SER A 25 -23.09 9.79 -55.74
C SER A 25 -24.38 9.44 -56.49
N VAL A 26 -25.35 10.36 -56.47
CA VAL A 26 -26.52 10.30 -57.36
C VAL A 26 -26.03 10.62 -58.76
N MET A 27 -25.78 9.59 -59.57
CA MET A 27 -25.68 9.77 -61.02
C MET A 27 -27.10 10.01 -61.57
N PHE A 28 -27.39 11.25 -61.97
CA PHE A 28 -28.59 11.56 -62.74
C PHE A 28 -28.56 10.76 -64.04
N GLY A 29 -29.46 9.77 -64.19
CA GLY A 29 -29.74 9.18 -65.50
C GLY A 29 -29.95 7.66 -65.59
N SER A 30 -29.99 6.89 -64.49
CA SER A 30 -30.44 5.49 -64.60
C SER A 30 -31.26 5.04 -63.40
N SER A 31 -32.31 4.28 -63.71
CA SER A 31 -33.35 3.78 -62.83
C SER A 31 -32.82 3.18 -61.53
N GLU A 32 -33.27 3.79 -60.42
CA GLU A 32 -33.35 3.28 -59.05
C GLU A 32 -32.39 2.15 -58.66
N MET A 33 -31.20 2.53 -58.21
CA MET A 33 -30.53 1.82 -57.13
C MET A 33 -30.25 2.82 -56.01
N ARG A 34 -31.21 2.98 -55.10
CA ARG A 34 -31.07 3.80 -53.89
C ARG A 34 -30.03 3.11 -53.00
N ARG A 35 -28.75 3.49 -53.13
CA ARG A 35 -27.71 2.99 -52.20
C ARG A 35 -28.04 3.55 -50.82
N VAL A 36 -28.19 2.65 -49.85
CA VAL A 36 -28.46 3.01 -48.46
C VAL A 36 -27.23 3.75 -47.92
N PRO A 37 -27.39 4.95 -47.32
CA PRO A 37 -26.27 5.66 -46.71
C PRO A 37 -25.53 4.75 -45.74
N LYS A 38 -24.21 4.68 -45.85
CA LYS A 38 -23.38 3.83 -44.99
C LYS A 38 -22.42 4.72 -44.20
N VAL A 39 -22.38 4.53 -42.88
CA VAL A 39 -21.39 5.17 -42.03
C VAL A 39 -20.01 4.55 -42.30
N THR A 40 -19.02 5.39 -42.60
CA THR A 40 -17.64 4.96 -42.78
C THR A 40 -16.93 4.99 -41.42
N TYR A 41 -16.98 3.86 -40.72
CA TYR A 41 -16.43 3.76 -39.36
C TYR A 41 -14.92 4.02 -39.28
N GLU A 42 -14.16 3.68 -40.31
CA GLU A 42 -12.70 3.87 -40.38
C GLU A 42 -12.29 5.35 -40.52
N GLU A 43 -13.19 6.19 -41.04
CA GLU A 43 -12.95 7.63 -41.23
C GLU A 43 -13.67 8.49 -40.19
N SER A 44 -14.55 7.87 -39.39
CA SER A 44 -15.27 8.54 -38.30
C SER A 44 -14.40 8.57 -37.05
N ARG A 45 -14.29 9.75 -36.42
CA ARG A 45 -13.42 9.97 -35.25
C ARG A 45 -14.07 10.86 -34.22
N SER A 46 -13.76 10.61 -32.95
CA SER A 46 -14.05 11.49 -31.83
C SER A 46 -12.76 11.83 -31.09
N VAL A 47 -12.65 13.06 -30.62
CA VAL A 47 -11.55 13.47 -29.74
C VAL A 47 -12.02 13.30 -28.30
N LEU A 48 -11.33 12.48 -27.52
CA LEU A 48 -11.52 12.31 -26.09
C LEU A 48 -10.57 13.28 -25.38
N GLU A 49 -11.10 14.10 -24.49
CA GLU A 49 -10.35 14.83 -23.46
C GLU A 49 -11.17 14.73 -22.18
N ALA A 50 -10.69 13.95 -21.20
CA ALA A 50 -11.45 13.68 -20.00
C ALA A 50 -10.53 13.51 -18.78
N THR A 51 -10.95 14.08 -17.65
CA THR A 51 -10.32 13.85 -16.35
C THR A 51 -11.18 12.89 -15.53
N PHE A 52 -10.61 11.76 -15.13
CA PHE A 52 -11.27 10.77 -14.26
C PHE A 52 -10.74 10.88 -12.83
N GLU A 53 -11.67 10.97 -11.87
CA GLU A 53 -11.39 10.99 -10.42
C GLU A 53 -10.34 12.06 -10.01
N GLU A 54 -10.28 13.18 -10.76
CA GLU A 54 -9.28 14.27 -10.59
C GLU A 54 -7.81 13.86 -10.67
N CYS A 55 -7.52 12.60 -11.04
CA CYS A 55 -6.18 12.03 -10.98
C CYS A 55 -5.62 11.62 -12.35
N ILE A 56 -6.49 11.42 -13.34
CA ILE A 56 -6.13 10.81 -14.63
C ILE A 56 -6.71 11.64 -15.76
N ASP A 57 -5.83 12.21 -16.58
CA ASP A 57 -6.19 12.96 -17.77
C ASP A 57 -5.98 12.05 -19.00
N VAL A 58 -7.05 11.81 -19.75
CA VAL A 58 -7.03 11.01 -20.98
C VAL A 58 -7.27 11.93 -22.15
N SER A 59 -6.37 11.93 -23.13
CA SER A 59 -6.55 12.68 -24.38
C SER A 59 -6.28 11.82 -25.62
N GLY A 60 -7.04 11.95 -26.69
CA GLY A 60 -6.72 11.27 -27.95
C GLY A 60 -7.91 11.00 -28.87
N VAL A 61 -7.69 10.17 -29.89
CA VAL A 61 -8.70 9.90 -30.93
C VAL A 61 -9.33 8.52 -30.72
N LEU A 62 -10.66 8.48 -30.61
CA LEU A 62 -11.47 7.27 -30.55
C LEU A 62 -12.04 6.93 -31.93
N VAL A 63 -11.72 5.72 -32.43
CA VAL A 63 -12.29 5.18 -33.67
C VAL A 63 -13.18 3.99 -33.32
N PRO A 64 -14.48 3.95 -33.66
CA PRO A 64 -15.34 2.82 -33.30
C PRO A 64 -14.87 1.49 -33.93
N LYS A 65 -14.88 0.39 -33.17
CA LYS A 65 -14.68 -0.95 -33.75
C LYS A 65 -15.93 -1.36 -34.54
N PRO A 66 -15.80 -2.08 -35.67
CA PRO A 66 -16.94 -2.65 -36.37
C PRO A 66 -17.76 -3.55 -35.43
N VAL A 67 -19.06 -3.26 -35.30
CA VAL A 67 -19.94 -3.94 -34.34
C VAL A 67 -20.11 -5.41 -34.74
N GLN A 68 -19.71 -6.35 -33.87
CA GLN A 68 -20.24 -7.72 -33.94
C GLN A 68 -21.69 -7.69 -33.47
N SER A 69 -22.60 -8.12 -34.33
CA SER A 69 -24.04 -8.05 -34.12
C SER A 69 -24.47 -8.83 -32.88
N GLY A 70 -25.12 -8.17 -31.91
CA GLY A 70 -25.81 -8.83 -30.78
C GLY A 70 -25.41 -8.41 -29.36
N GLY A 71 -24.38 -7.58 -29.18
CA GLY A 71 -23.90 -7.18 -27.84
C GLY A 71 -24.53 -5.90 -27.27
N GLY A 72 -24.76 -5.89 -25.95
CA GLY A 72 -25.14 -4.72 -25.14
C GLY A 72 -24.03 -3.66 -25.01
N THR A 73 -22.82 -3.92 -25.53
CA THR A 73 -21.66 -3.01 -25.45
C THR A 73 -21.18 -2.54 -26.83
N ILE A 74 -20.49 -1.39 -26.86
CA ILE A 74 -19.78 -0.84 -28.02
C ILE A 74 -18.32 -0.64 -27.62
N GLU A 75 -17.36 -1.07 -28.44
CA GLU A 75 -15.93 -0.85 -28.20
C GLU A 75 -15.28 0.07 -29.24
N PHE A 76 -14.18 0.71 -28.82
CA PHE A 76 -13.39 1.62 -29.65
C PHE A 76 -11.97 1.09 -29.83
N ASN A 77 -11.37 1.41 -30.97
CA ASN A 77 -9.94 1.31 -31.21
C ASN A 77 -9.26 2.49 -30.52
N THR A 78 -8.22 2.17 -29.77
CA THR A 78 -7.57 3.04 -28.79
C THR A 78 -6.09 3.24 -29.08
N ASN A 79 -5.62 2.83 -30.27
CA ASN A 79 -4.24 2.94 -30.72
C ASN A 79 -3.72 4.40 -30.79
N GLN A 80 -4.61 5.40 -30.70
CA GLN A 80 -4.30 6.83 -30.76
C GLN A 80 -4.66 7.57 -29.46
N LEU A 81 -4.72 6.87 -28.32
CA LEU A 81 -4.93 7.49 -27.01
C LEU A 81 -3.61 7.81 -26.31
N ASN A 82 -3.47 9.05 -25.87
CA ASN A 82 -2.45 9.53 -24.95
C ASN A 82 -3.01 9.61 -23.52
N LEU A 83 -2.16 9.35 -22.54
CA LEU A 83 -2.54 9.29 -21.13
C LEU A 83 -1.55 10.08 -20.29
N THR A 84 -2.07 11.04 -19.54
CA THR A 84 -1.30 11.87 -18.61
C THR A 84 -1.83 11.68 -17.20
N TYR A 85 -0.94 11.57 -16.22
CA TYR A 85 -1.32 11.32 -14.81
C TYR A 85 -0.98 12.54 -13.96
N LEU A 86 -1.89 12.91 -13.06
CA LEU A 86 -1.68 13.91 -12.00
C LEU A 86 -1.15 15.27 -12.48
N LYS A 87 -1.59 15.76 -13.65
CA LYS A 87 -1.14 17.05 -14.24
C LYS A 87 0.39 17.24 -14.26
N GLN A 88 1.16 16.15 -14.33
CA GLN A 88 2.62 16.27 -14.43
C GLN A 88 3.01 16.85 -15.80
N LEU A 89 3.96 17.78 -15.78
CA LEU A 89 4.43 18.58 -16.92
C LEU A 89 5.22 17.77 -17.97
N GLU A 90 5.48 16.48 -17.73
CA GLU A 90 6.30 15.62 -18.59
C GLU A 90 5.62 14.27 -18.87
N GLU A 91 5.79 13.78 -20.09
CA GLU A 91 5.29 12.49 -20.53
C GLU A 91 5.96 11.35 -19.73
N LEU A 92 5.16 10.52 -19.05
CA LEU A 92 5.70 9.38 -18.30
C LEU A 92 6.35 8.36 -19.27
N PRO A 93 7.47 7.71 -18.89
CA PRO A 93 8.16 6.72 -19.72
C PRO A 93 7.45 5.35 -19.70
N VAL A 94 6.17 5.37 -20.02
CA VAL A 94 5.28 4.21 -20.01
C VAL A 94 4.81 3.88 -21.41
N LYS A 95 4.45 2.61 -21.60
CA LYS A 95 3.61 2.11 -22.69
C LYS A 95 2.26 1.73 -22.10
N THR A 96 1.18 1.96 -22.83
CA THR A 96 -0.17 1.66 -22.37
C THR A 96 -0.84 0.60 -23.24
N GLU A 97 -1.64 -0.26 -22.62
CA GLU A 97 -2.64 -1.08 -23.31
C GLU A 97 -4.01 -0.53 -22.91
N THR A 98 -4.90 -0.29 -23.85
CA THR A 98 -6.16 0.40 -23.57
C THR A 98 -7.35 -0.35 -24.14
N ARG A 99 -8.47 -0.28 -23.43
CA ARG A 99 -9.76 -0.78 -23.87
C ARG A 99 -10.84 0.19 -23.42
N PHE A 100 -11.59 0.73 -24.37
CA PHE A 100 -12.61 1.72 -24.12
C PHE A 100 -13.92 1.29 -24.76
N GLY A 101 -15.03 1.57 -24.08
CA GLY A 101 -16.34 1.23 -24.59
C GLY A 101 -17.50 1.90 -23.86
N TYR A 102 -18.70 1.58 -24.36
CA TYR A 102 -19.96 2.06 -23.84
C TYR A 102 -20.90 0.88 -23.61
N ASP A 103 -21.47 0.79 -22.43
CA ASP A 103 -22.51 -0.15 -22.04
C ASP A 103 -23.88 0.49 -22.31
N LYS A 104 -24.63 -0.06 -23.27
CA LYS A 104 -25.94 0.44 -23.67
C LYS A 104 -27.02 0.14 -22.64
N ASP A 105 -26.90 -1.00 -21.95
CA ASP A 105 -27.92 -1.47 -21.01
C ASP A 105 -27.89 -0.59 -19.76
N MET A 106 -26.69 -0.25 -19.30
CA MET A 106 -26.47 0.64 -18.15
C MET A 106 -26.29 2.12 -18.52
N LYS A 107 -26.26 2.43 -19.81
CA LYS A 107 -26.07 3.79 -20.35
C LYS A 107 -24.83 4.50 -19.77
N ARG A 108 -23.70 3.81 -19.75
CA ARG A 108 -22.47 4.33 -19.14
C ARG A 108 -21.21 3.90 -19.88
N CYS A 109 -20.16 4.69 -19.71
CA CYS A 109 -18.84 4.42 -20.28
C CYS A 109 -18.07 3.44 -19.41
N TYR A 110 -17.20 2.64 -20.01
CA TYR A 110 -16.20 1.85 -19.30
C TYR A 110 -14.85 1.98 -19.98
N PHE A 111 -13.79 1.87 -19.19
CA PHE A 111 -12.45 1.79 -19.73
C PHE A 111 -11.53 0.94 -18.86
N ALA A 112 -10.47 0.45 -19.48
CA ALA A 112 -9.35 -0.20 -18.83
C ALA A 112 -8.06 0.27 -19.49
N ILE A 113 -7.09 0.63 -18.67
CA ILE A 113 -5.77 1.09 -19.06
C ILE A 113 -4.77 0.23 -18.29
N GLY A 114 -3.94 -0.50 -19.02
CA GLY A 114 -2.75 -1.14 -18.52
C GLY A 114 -1.56 -0.20 -18.69
N ILE A 115 -0.70 -0.13 -17.69
CA ILE A 115 0.50 0.69 -17.65
C ILE A 115 1.70 -0.24 -17.57
N MET A 116 2.65 -0.08 -18.48
CA MET A 116 3.85 -0.90 -18.60
C MET A 116 5.08 0.00 -18.82
N PRO A 117 6.30 -0.48 -18.56
CA PRO A 117 7.51 0.22 -18.94
C PRO A 117 7.54 0.40 -20.46
N ARG A 118 7.97 1.58 -20.93
CA ARG A 118 8.12 1.85 -22.36
C ARG A 118 9.19 0.94 -22.99
N ASP A 119 10.34 0.87 -22.32
CA ASP A 119 11.49 0.06 -22.70
C ASP A 119 12.01 -0.72 -21.49
N ALA A 120 12.89 -1.69 -21.73
CA ALA A 120 13.58 -2.41 -20.66
C ALA A 120 14.37 -1.42 -19.79
N GLY A 121 14.10 -1.42 -18.48
CA GLY A 121 14.74 -0.52 -17.53
C GLY A 121 14.13 0.88 -17.42
N SER A 122 13.05 1.20 -18.14
CA SER A 122 12.27 2.42 -17.90
C SER A 122 11.79 2.46 -16.45
N ALA A 123 11.81 3.66 -15.86
CA ALA A 123 11.43 3.87 -14.47
C ALA A 123 10.58 5.14 -14.35
N ILE A 124 9.58 5.12 -13.47
CA ILE A 124 8.75 6.29 -13.16
C ILE A 124 9.45 7.08 -12.05
N GLY A 125 9.70 8.37 -12.27
CA GLY A 125 10.22 9.25 -11.22
C GLY A 125 9.21 9.38 -10.06
N PHE A 126 9.67 9.23 -8.82
CA PHE A 126 8.82 9.34 -7.63
C PHE A 126 9.58 10.04 -6.49
N GLY A 127 9.34 11.34 -6.31
CA GLY A 127 10.10 12.17 -5.38
C GLY A 127 11.60 12.13 -5.69
N SER A 128 12.44 11.78 -4.71
CA SER A 128 13.88 11.57 -4.89
C SER A 128 14.25 10.15 -5.38
N GLY A 129 13.26 9.29 -5.59
CA GLY A 129 13.43 7.90 -6.02
C GLY A 129 12.84 7.62 -7.40
N LYS A 130 12.82 6.33 -7.75
CA LYS A 130 12.23 5.84 -9.00
C LYS A 130 11.55 4.50 -8.81
N ILE A 131 10.42 4.29 -9.47
CA ILE A 131 9.72 3.01 -9.49
C ILE A 131 10.18 2.23 -10.73
N LYS A 132 10.78 1.06 -10.52
CA LYS A 132 11.24 0.13 -11.55
C LYS A 132 10.36 -1.11 -11.62
N ASP A 133 10.53 -1.87 -12.70
CA ASP A 133 9.91 -3.19 -12.92
C ASP A 133 8.40 -3.17 -12.65
N PHE A 134 7.78 -2.08 -13.09
CA PHE A 134 6.41 -1.78 -12.71
C PHE A 134 5.40 -2.35 -13.70
N SER A 135 4.21 -2.56 -13.18
CA SER A 135 3.00 -2.81 -13.94
C SER A 135 1.86 -2.07 -13.25
N GLY A 136 0.95 -1.51 -14.02
CA GLY A 136 -0.17 -0.75 -13.46
C GLY A 136 -1.45 -0.99 -14.20
N VAL A 137 -2.55 -0.70 -13.52
CA VAL A 137 -3.88 -0.73 -14.11
C VAL A 137 -4.70 0.46 -13.61
N VAL A 138 -5.56 0.96 -14.47
CA VAL A 138 -6.64 1.89 -14.14
C VAL A 138 -7.87 1.41 -14.89
N VAL A 139 -8.94 1.16 -14.16
CA VAL A 139 -10.18 0.69 -14.74
C VAL A 139 -11.38 1.43 -14.17
N TYR A 140 -12.39 1.59 -15.01
CA TYR A 140 -13.66 2.20 -14.65
C TYR A 140 -14.82 1.41 -15.26
N ASN A 141 -15.83 1.11 -14.45
CA ASN A 141 -16.96 0.23 -14.78
C ASN A 141 -16.54 -1.13 -15.35
N MET A 142 -15.43 -1.67 -14.84
CA MET A 142 -14.90 -3.00 -15.17
C MET A 142 -14.70 -3.79 -13.88
N THR A 143 -14.81 -5.11 -13.96
CA THR A 143 -14.66 -6.01 -12.80
C THR A 143 -13.20 -6.41 -12.63
N VAL A 144 -12.62 -6.05 -11.49
CA VAL A 144 -11.26 -6.47 -11.08
C VAL A 144 -11.36 -7.19 -9.75
N ALA A 145 -10.77 -8.38 -9.68
CA ALA A 145 -10.74 -9.18 -8.47
C ALA A 145 -9.86 -8.51 -7.40
N LYS A 146 -10.07 -8.89 -6.14
CA LYS A 146 -9.21 -8.49 -5.03
C LYS A 146 -8.58 -9.73 -4.39
N ASP A 147 -7.35 -9.61 -3.95
CA ASP A 147 -6.69 -10.66 -3.17
C ASP A 147 -7.17 -10.69 -1.71
N GLY A 148 -6.63 -11.62 -0.92
CA GLY A 148 -6.96 -11.75 0.51
C GLY A 148 -6.60 -10.55 1.38
N GLU A 149 -5.81 -9.60 0.87
CA GLU A 149 -5.44 -8.35 1.53
C GLU A 149 -6.28 -7.16 1.03
N GLY A 150 -7.23 -7.41 0.12
CA GLY A 150 -8.08 -6.37 -0.48
C GLY A 150 -7.39 -5.52 -1.55
N ARG A 151 -6.21 -5.93 -2.03
CA ARG A 151 -5.50 -5.30 -3.15
C ARG A 151 -6.09 -5.76 -4.47
N TYR A 152 -6.10 -4.90 -5.49
CA TYR A 152 -6.56 -5.27 -6.82
C TYR A 152 -5.61 -6.29 -7.46
N GLU A 153 -6.19 -7.37 -7.95
CA GLU A 153 -5.46 -8.46 -8.57
C GLU A 153 -5.25 -8.17 -10.06
N PHE A 154 -4.01 -7.86 -10.41
CA PHE A 154 -3.53 -7.72 -11.79
C PHE A 154 -2.10 -8.25 -11.92
N PRO A 155 -1.64 -8.60 -13.14
CA PRO A 155 -0.31 -9.15 -13.37
C PRO A 155 0.80 -8.24 -12.84
N ALA A 156 1.70 -8.79 -12.02
CA ALA A 156 2.89 -8.05 -11.59
C ALA A 156 3.91 -7.89 -12.73
N ASN A 157 3.94 -8.87 -13.66
CA ASN A 157 4.76 -8.81 -14.87
C ASN A 157 4.03 -8.01 -15.96
N SER A 158 4.70 -6.99 -16.49
CA SER A 158 4.20 -6.13 -17.57
C SER A 158 3.76 -6.92 -18.82
N ASN A 159 4.40 -8.06 -19.12
CA ASN A 159 4.02 -8.91 -20.26
C ASN A 159 2.61 -9.52 -20.12
N GLY A 160 2.09 -9.65 -18.90
CA GLY A 160 0.73 -10.16 -18.65
C GLY A 160 -0.37 -9.11 -18.79
N ILE A 161 0.00 -7.82 -18.75
CA ILE A 161 -0.96 -6.71 -18.75
C ILE A 161 -1.84 -6.69 -20.02
N PRO A 162 -1.31 -6.89 -21.25
CA PRO A 162 -2.15 -6.85 -22.44
C PRO A 162 -3.28 -7.87 -22.40
N GLY A 163 -2.97 -9.13 -22.07
CA GLY A 163 -3.97 -10.19 -21.95
C GLY A 163 -4.99 -9.92 -20.84
N PHE A 164 -4.54 -9.35 -19.73
CA PHE A 164 -5.43 -8.94 -18.63
C PHE A 164 -6.43 -7.87 -19.07
N ILE A 165 -5.98 -6.77 -19.69
CA ILE A 165 -6.85 -5.66 -20.13
C ILE A 165 -7.90 -6.13 -21.13
N GLN A 166 -7.51 -6.99 -22.08
CA GLN A 166 -8.44 -7.54 -23.06
C GLN A 166 -9.44 -8.52 -22.44
N GLY A 167 -9.06 -9.25 -21.38
CA GLY A 167 -9.89 -10.24 -20.69
C GLY A 167 -10.88 -9.69 -19.66
N LEU A 168 -10.74 -8.42 -19.23
CA LEU A 168 -11.61 -7.82 -18.22
C LEU A 168 -13.09 -7.86 -18.62
N GLN A 169 -13.98 -8.03 -17.64
CA GLN A 169 -15.42 -8.01 -17.89
C GLN A 169 -16.01 -6.66 -17.50
N VAL A 170 -16.95 -6.15 -18.29
CA VAL A 170 -17.71 -4.94 -17.95
C VAL A 170 -18.48 -5.19 -16.66
N HIS A 171 -18.43 -4.25 -15.73
CA HIS A 171 -19.10 -4.37 -14.46
C HIS A 171 -20.62 -4.38 -14.65
N SER A 172 -21.31 -5.34 -14.03
CA SER A 172 -22.75 -5.53 -14.17
C SER A 172 -23.56 -4.96 -13.00
N GLY A 173 -22.94 -4.28 -12.04
CA GLY A 173 -23.64 -3.61 -10.94
C GLY A 173 -24.08 -2.20 -11.31
N SER A 174 -25.16 -1.70 -10.70
CA SER A 174 -25.73 -0.37 -10.99
C SER A 174 -24.82 0.79 -10.59
N ASN A 175 -23.91 0.57 -9.63
CA ASN A 175 -22.99 1.60 -9.15
C ASN A 175 -21.78 1.70 -10.06
N ALA A 176 -21.18 2.90 -10.12
CA ALA A 176 -19.89 3.08 -10.77
C ALA A 176 -18.82 2.26 -10.04
N SER A 177 -17.90 1.66 -10.80
CA SER A 177 -16.77 0.92 -10.25
C SER A 177 -15.48 1.60 -10.68
N PHE A 178 -14.55 1.82 -9.75
CA PHE A 178 -13.23 2.34 -10.04
C PHE A 178 -12.18 1.50 -9.32
N ALA A 179 -11.14 1.11 -10.06
CA ALA A 179 -9.99 0.43 -9.50
C ALA A 179 -8.72 0.90 -10.20
N ALA A 180 -7.74 1.33 -9.42
CA ALA A 180 -6.43 1.67 -9.94
C ALA A 180 -5.34 1.17 -9.00
N GLY A 181 -4.22 0.76 -9.57
CA GLY A 181 -3.07 0.32 -8.80
C GLY A 181 -1.81 0.19 -9.64
N ILE A 182 -0.66 0.31 -8.98
CA ILE A 182 0.67 0.09 -9.58
C ILE A 182 1.45 -0.86 -8.67
N LYS A 183 2.01 -1.91 -9.25
CA LYS A 183 3.00 -2.78 -8.62
C LYS A 183 4.40 -2.41 -9.12
N GLY A 184 5.42 -2.52 -8.29
CA GLY A 184 6.81 -2.33 -8.73
C GLY A 184 7.80 -2.28 -7.57
N THR A 185 9.03 -1.86 -7.88
CA THR A 185 10.10 -1.66 -6.89
C THR A 185 10.44 -0.18 -6.77
N LEU A 186 10.27 0.42 -5.60
CA LEU A 186 10.76 1.78 -5.33
C LEU A 186 12.25 1.69 -5.02
N VAL A 187 13.06 2.40 -5.79
CA VAL A 187 14.50 2.53 -5.55
C VAL A 187 14.78 3.96 -5.13
N ILE A 188 15.28 4.14 -3.91
CA ILE A 188 15.85 5.41 -3.44
C ILE A 188 17.37 5.25 -3.49
N PRO A 189 18.05 5.86 -4.47
CA PRO A 189 19.47 5.65 -4.70
C PRO A 189 20.31 5.80 -3.43
N ASN A 190 21.20 4.85 -3.18
CA ASN A 190 22.11 4.78 -2.02
C ASN A 190 21.44 4.69 -0.64
N LEU A 191 20.10 4.63 -0.57
CA LEU A 191 19.36 4.60 0.69
C LEU A 191 18.69 3.24 0.91
N CYS A 192 17.74 2.88 0.03
CA CYS A 192 16.95 1.65 0.18
C CYS A 192 16.23 1.24 -1.11
N GLU A 193 15.80 -0.01 -1.14
CA GLU A 193 14.78 -0.50 -2.08
C GLU A 193 13.54 -0.95 -1.30
N ILE A 194 12.35 -0.64 -1.82
CA ILE A 194 11.09 -1.21 -1.38
C ILE A 194 10.57 -2.10 -2.51
N ARG A 195 10.71 -3.42 -2.35
CA ARG A 195 10.33 -4.43 -3.35
C ARG A 195 8.91 -4.91 -3.13
N ASP A 196 8.32 -5.47 -4.19
CA ASP A 196 6.95 -5.98 -4.21
C ASP A 196 5.92 -4.94 -3.75
N MET A 197 6.20 -3.67 -4.04
CA MET A 197 5.39 -2.57 -3.58
C MET A 197 4.10 -2.52 -4.39
N TYR A 198 2.96 -2.44 -3.69
CA TYR A 198 1.65 -2.22 -4.30
C TYR A 198 1.10 -0.87 -3.90
N PHE A 199 0.98 0.07 -4.84
CA PHE A 199 0.17 1.27 -4.71
C PHE A 199 -1.27 0.97 -5.09
N GLY A 200 -2.18 1.04 -4.12
CA GLY A 200 -3.62 1.00 -4.37
C GLY A 200 -4.22 2.39 -4.34
N PHE A 201 -4.96 2.75 -5.39
CA PHE A 201 -5.73 3.98 -5.45
C PHE A 201 -7.18 3.66 -5.09
N ARG A 202 -7.72 4.38 -4.13
CA ARG A 202 -9.16 4.32 -3.80
C ARG A 202 -9.89 5.43 -4.55
N THR A 203 -11.22 5.39 -4.57
CA THR A 203 -12.02 6.51 -5.07
C THR A 203 -11.65 7.78 -4.30
N GLY A 204 -11.33 8.85 -5.00
CA GLY A 204 -10.71 10.05 -4.43
C GLY A 204 -9.17 10.01 -4.28
N PRO A 205 -8.57 11.07 -3.74
CA PRO A 205 -7.11 11.28 -3.67
C PRO A 205 -6.44 10.49 -2.53
N ALA A 206 -6.62 9.16 -2.50
CA ALA A 206 -6.04 8.29 -1.49
C ALA A 206 -5.20 7.16 -2.11
N VAL A 207 -3.98 7.01 -1.61
CA VAL A 207 -2.97 6.05 -2.07
C VAL A 207 -2.36 5.34 -0.87
N THR A 208 -2.33 4.01 -0.91
CA THR A 208 -1.57 3.21 0.07
C THR A 208 -0.56 2.34 -0.66
N ALA A 209 0.70 2.39 -0.24
CA ALA A 209 1.81 1.59 -0.71
C ALA A 209 2.36 0.72 0.43
N ASN A 210 2.55 -0.57 0.19
CA ASN A 210 3.22 -1.46 1.14
C ASN A 210 4.18 -2.36 0.38
N GLY A 211 5.37 -2.63 0.94
CA GLY A 211 6.34 -3.54 0.35
C GLY A 211 7.45 -3.96 1.32
N GLN A 212 8.31 -4.86 0.84
CA GLN A 212 9.47 -5.34 1.60
C GLN A 212 10.61 -4.34 1.52
N LEU A 213 11.17 -3.96 2.66
CA LEU A 213 12.29 -3.03 2.76
C LEU A 213 13.61 -3.78 2.65
N TYR A 214 14.50 -3.26 1.79
CA TYR A 214 15.86 -3.72 1.65
C TYR A 214 16.85 -2.57 1.84
N LEU A 215 17.93 -2.83 2.58
CA LEU A 215 19.00 -1.86 2.86
C LEU A 215 20.36 -2.35 2.36
N PRO A 216 21.26 -1.44 1.93
CA PRO A 216 22.63 -1.77 1.60
C PRO A 216 23.45 -1.90 2.89
N LEU A 217 23.48 -3.08 3.51
CA LEU A 217 24.13 -3.28 4.82
C LEU A 217 25.66 -3.51 4.74
N ASN A 218 26.22 -3.68 3.54
CA ASN A 218 27.67 -3.84 3.37
C ASN A 218 28.35 -2.47 3.32
N VAL A 219 29.38 -2.25 4.15
CA VAL A 219 30.20 -1.01 4.17
C VAL A 219 30.72 -0.64 2.78
N GLY A 220 31.08 -1.63 1.96
CA GLY A 220 31.47 -1.40 0.57
C GLY A 220 30.32 -0.93 -0.31
N ALA A 221 29.10 -1.42 -0.08
CA ALA A 221 27.90 -0.95 -0.78
C ALA A 221 27.50 0.47 -0.33
N ILE A 222 27.63 0.77 0.96
CA ILE A 222 27.35 2.10 1.55
C ILE A 222 28.35 3.15 1.04
N LEU A 223 29.65 2.83 1.02
CA LEU A 223 30.72 3.78 0.71
C LEU A 223 31.07 3.88 -0.78
N PHE A 224 30.90 2.78 -1.54
CA PHE A 224 31.35 2.70 -2.93
C PHE A 224 30.24 2.38 -3.94
N GLY A 225 28.97 2.28 -3.50
CA GLY A 225 27.82 2.07 -4.38
C GLY A 225 27.78 0.66 -4.97
N GLY A 226 27.39 -0.31 -4.16
CA GLY A 226 27.24 -1.72 -4.56
C GLY A 226 25.78 -2.18 -4.57
N ASP A 227 25.46 -3.18 -5.41
CA ASP A 227 24.08 -3.68 -5.62
C ASP A 227 23.59 -4.69 -4.57
N SER A 228 24.34 -4.92 -3.49
CA SER A 228 23.96 -5.90 -2.47
C SER A 228 22.98 -5.30 -1.46
N TYR A 229 21.69 -5.42 -1.76
CA TYR A 229 20.58 -5.07 -0.87
C TYR A 229 20.11 -6.30 -0.09
N THR A 230 19.97 -6.15 1.23
CA THR A 230 19.52 -7.22 2.14
C THR A 230 18.11 -6.90 2.61
N ALA A 231 17.22 -7.91 2.63
CA ALA A 231 15.87 -7.75 3.18
C ALA A 231 15.98 -7.50 4.69
N VAL A 232 15.39 -6.40 5.17
CA VAL A 232 15.49 -5.99 6.57
C VAL A 232 14.13 -5.77 7.24
N GLY A 233 13.03 -5.82 6.49
CA GLY A 233 11.70 -5.63 7.05
C GLY A 233 10.68 -5.17 6.03
N THR A 234 9.79 -4.28 6.43
CA THR A 234 8.68 -3.78 5.61
C THR A 234 8.59 -2.27 5.69
N ALA A 235 8.09 -1.65 4.63
CA ALA A 235 7.77 -0.23 4.58
C ALA A 235 6.34 -0.01 4.07
N SER A 236 5.68 0.99 4.64
CA SER A 236 4.34 1.44 4.28
C SER A 236 4.37 2.94 4.02
N ILE A 237 3.72 3.36 2.94
CA ILE A 237 3.48 4.77 2.59
C ILE A 237 1.98 4.93 2.44
N SER A 238 1.40 5.93 3.08
CA SER A 238 -0.02 6.23 2.90
C SER A 238 -0.21 7.71 2.66
N TYR A 239 -1.13 8.04 1.78
CA TYR A 239 -1.53 9.38 1.41
C TYR A 239 -3.06 9.41 1.28
N SER A 240 -3.69 10.45 1.79
CA SER A 240 -5.13 10.69 1.61
C SER A 240 -5.48 12.18 1.68
N HIS A 241 -6.58 12.62 1.06
CA HIS A 241 -6.97 14.04 1.06
C HIS A 241 -8.50 14.21 1.14
N PRO A 242 -9.03 15.06 2.04
CA PRO A 242 -9.34 16.44 1.64
C PRO A 242 -8.53 17.62 2.23
N ASP A 243 -7.60 17.44 3.18
CA ASP A 243 -6.61 18.48 3.57
C ASP A 243 -5.27 17.82 3.99
N ARG A 244 -4.77 17.06 3.02
CA ARG A 244 -3.53 16.26 2.78
C ARG A 244 -2.87 15.64 4.01
N TYR A 245 -3.21 14.39 4.29
CA TYR A 245 -2.48 13.49 5.18
C TYR A 245 -1.44 12.66 4.39
N PHE A 246 -0.24 12.58 4.92
CA PHE A 246 0.84 11.72 4.46
C PHE A 246 1.41 10.95 5.66
N SER A 247 1.71 9.68 5.47
CA SER A 247 2.43 8.89 6.46
C SER A 247 3.41 7.94 5.79
N PHE A 248 4.47 7.65 6.52
CA PHE A 248 5.49 6.69 6.17
C PHE A 248 5.86 5.91 7.41
N SER A 249 5.87 4.60 7.33
CA SER A 249 6.34 3.74 8.41
C SER A 249 7.23 2.63 7.89
N MET A 250 8.18 2.21 8.74
CA MET A 250 9.08 1.10 8.49
C MET A 250 9.08 0.23 9.73
N THR A 251 9.02 -1.07 9.54
CA THR A 251 9.32 -2.05 10.59
C THR A 251 10.56 -2.79 10.16
N LEU A 252 11.56 -2.79 11.04
CA LEU A 252 12.83 -3.48 10.89
C LEU A 252 12.76 -4.79 11.68
N ASN A 253 12.90 -5.90 10.97
CA ASN A 253 13.09 -7.22 11.56
C ASN A 253 14.48 -7.30 12.20
N ASP A 254 14.69 -8.26 13.11
CA ASP A 254 16.00 -8.54 13.69
C ASP A 254 17.05 -8.73 12.59
N MET A 255 17.95 -7.75 12.43
CA MET A 255 18.99 -7.74 11.42
C MET A 255 20.38 -7.65 12.05
N ASP A 256 21.33 -8.44 11.57
CA ASP A 256 22.72 -8.36 12.01
C ASP A 256 23.44 -7.21 11.26
N VAL A 257 23.69 -6.08 11.94
CA VAL A 257 24.49 -4.96 11.41
C VAL A 257 25.86 -4.95 12.09
N LEU A 258 26.87 -5.50 11.41
CA LEU A 258 28.31 -5.55 11.76
C LEU A 258 28.66 -6.08 13.18
N VAL A 259 28.20 -5.39 14.21
CA VAL A 259 28.49 -5.62 15.64
C VAL A 259 27.23 -5.62 16.52
N ALA A 260 26.04 -5.33 15.97
CA ALA A 260 24.79 -5.26 16.72
C ALA A 260 23.62 -5.85 15.93
N ARG A 261 22.71 -6.54 16.63
CA ARG A 261 21.39 -6.89 16.10
C ARG A 261 20.45 -5.73 16.27
N VAL A 262 19.86 -5.21 15.19
CA VAL A 262 18.94 -4.06 15.23
C VAL A 262 17.54 -4.49 14.80
N SER A 263 16.52 -4.07 15.54
CA SER A 263 15.09 -4.26 15.23
C SER A 263 14.28 -3.06 15.69
N GLY A 264 13.07 -2.84 15.17
CA GLY A 264 12.12 -1.85 15.69
C GLY A 264 11.40 -1.08 14.59
N SER A 265 10.55 -0.12 14.96
CA SER A 265 9.81 0.68 13.97
C SER A 265 10.28 2.13 13.88
N LEU A 266 10.11 2.70 12.69
CA LEU A 266 10.29 4.12 12.38
C LEU A 266 8.98 4.61 11.75
N GLY A 267 8.54 5.81 12.09
CA GLY A 267 7.28 6.35 11.62
C GLY A 267 7.31 7.86 11.48
N PHE A 268 6.60 8.35 10.47
CA PHE A 268 6.37 9.75 10.21
C PHE A 268 4.92 9.93 9.76
N GLU A 269 4.25 10.97 10.26
CA GLU A 269 2.90 11.35 9.85
C GLU A 269 2.80 12.87 9.74
N TYR A 270 2.08 13.35 8.75
CA TYR A 270 1.95 14.78 8.47
C TYR A 270 0.62 15.14 7.80
N SER A 271 0.00 16.20 8.28
CA SER A 271 -1.04 16.99 7.61
C SER A 271 -0.97 18.44 8.14
N PRO A 272 -1.71 19.41 7.57
CA PRO A 272 -1.83 20.76 8.13
C PRO A 272 -2.27 20.80 9.60
N ARG A 273 -2.91 19.74 10.09
CA ARG A 273 -3.45 19.64 11.47
C ARG A 273 -2.72 18.61 12.33
N LEU A 274 -1.81 17.82 11.74
CA LEU A 274 -1.12 16.72 12.41
C LEU A 274 0.36 16.67 12.04
N PHE A 275 1.24 16.49 13.03
CA PHE A 275 2.64 16.20 12.83
C PHE A 275 3.10 15.12 13.80
N GLY A 276 3.66 14.03 13.29
CA GLY A 276 4.11 12.89 14.08
C GLY A 276 5.47 12.38 13.63
N VAL A 277 6.35 12.10 14.59
CA VAL A 277 7.62 11.41 14.38
C VAL A 277 7.76 10.33 15.43
N GLN A 278 8.09 9.12 15.01
CA GLN A 278 8.19 7.94 15.86
C GLN A 278 9.48 7.19 15.54
N LEU A 279 10.28 6.92 16.55
CA LEU A 279 11.49 6.11 16.49
C LEU A 279 11.37 5.06 17.59
N GLY A 280 11.43 3.78 17.27
CA GLY A 280 11.23 2.71 18.26
C GLY A 280 9.80 2.63 18.81
N TYR A 281 8.81 3.01 17.99
CA TYR A 281 7.39 2.87 18.30
C TYR A 281 6.60 2.43 17.05
N PRO A 282 5.61 1.51 17.19
CA PRO A 282 5.25 0.81 18.43
C PRO A 282 6.27 -0.25 18.86
N GLU A 283 7.10 -0.76 17.94
CA GLU A 283 8.14 -1.73 18.26
C GLU A 283 9.44 -0.99 18.63
N THR A 284 9.98 -1.30 19.80
CA THR A 284 11.19 -0.65 20.35
C THR A 284 12.38 -0.83 19.43
N LEU A 285 13.11 0.26 19.18
CA LEU A 285 14.37 0.21 18.47
C LEU A 285 15.41 -0.42 19.41
N ALA A 286 15.76 -1.67 19.16
CA ALA A 286 16.57 -2.48 20.04
C ALA A 286 17.85 -2.97 19.38
N GLY A 287 18.90 -3.07 20.19
CA GLY A 287 20.27 -3.43 19.90
C GLY A 287 20.77 -4.54 20.84
N ASN A 288 21.74 -5.35 20.42
CA ASN A 288 22.51 -6.19 21.35
C ASN A 288 23.87 -5.56 21.68
N ILE A 289 24.19 -5.43 22.97
CA ILE A 289 25.51 -5.05 23.49
C ILE A 289 26.02 -6.20 24.37
N GLY A 290 26.92 -7.02 23.82
CA GLY A 290 27.40 -8.23 24.49
C GLY A 290 26.28 -9.26 24.65
N ILE A 291 25.95 -9.62 25.90
CA ILE A 291 24.84 -10.54 26.21
C ILE A 291 23.50 -9.84 26.42
N PHE A 292 23.51 -8.51 26.51
CA PHE A 292 22.34 -7.71 26.87
C PHE A 292 21.66 -7.16 25.62
N ARG A 293 20.33 -7.22 25.61
CA ARG A 293 19.45 -6.46 24.71
C ARG A 293 19.19 -5.10 25.34
N VAL A 294 19.35 -4.03 24.57
CA VAL A 294 19.05 -2.66 24.99
C VAL A 294 18.16 -2.03 23.93
N GLY A 295 17.06 -1.42 24.33
CA GLY A 295 16.14 -0.77 23.42
C GLY A 295 15.70 0.59 23.90
N ALA A 296 15.41 1.48 22.94
CA ALA A 296 14.85 2.79 23.21
C ALA A 296 13.79 3.15 22.17
N GLY A 297 12.88 4.04 22.55
CA GLY A 297 11.90 4.63 21.66
C GLY A 297 11.57 6.06 22.06
N LEU A 298 11.33 6.91 21.08
CA LEU A 298 10.82 8.27 21.22
C LEU A 298 9.70 8.50 20.21
N ALA A 299 8.58 9.06 20.67
CA ALA A 299 7.49 9.46 19.79
C ALA A 299 7.00 10.85 20.18
N LEU A 300 6.85 11.70 19.17
CA LEU A 300 6.18 13.00 19.26
C LEU A 300 5.00 12.96 18.31
N ARG A 301 3.83 13.38 18.78
CA ARG A 301 2.65 13.60 17.94
C ARG A 301 1.97 14.89 18.38
N ILE A 302 1.68 15.76 17.44
CA ILE A 302 0.91 16.98 17.62
C ILE A 302 -0.29 16.84 16.69
N ASP A 303 -1.50 16.92 17.21
CA ASP A 303 -2.73 16.60 16.48
C ASP A 303 -3.87 17.50 16.95
N GLN A 304 -4.24 18.51 16.15
CA GLN A 304 -5.26 19.51 16.52
C GLN A 304 -6.67 18.93 16.71
N ASP A 305 -6.91 17.70 16.25
CA ASP A 305 -8.20 17.00 16.35
C ASP A 305 -8.13 15.79 17.29
N GLY A 306 -7.00 15.57 17.97
CA GLY A 306 -6.74 14.35 18.72
C GLY A 306 -5.71 14.51 19.84
N ALA A 307 -5.22 13.39 20.36
CA ALA A 307 -4.28 13.46 21.48
C ALA A 307 -2.87 13.82 20.99
N SER A 308 -2.43 15.03 21.28
CA SER A 308 -1.03 15.43 21.22
C SER A 308 -0.24 14.80 22.38
N TYR A 309 0.94 14.24 22.09
CA TYR A 309 1.79 13.57 23.08
C TYR A 309 3.28 13.60 22.78
N VAL A 310 4.06 13.43 23.85
CA VAL A 310 5.46 13.01 23.83
C VAL A 310 5.56 11.70 24.61
N ARG A 311 6.17 10.67 24.02
CA ARG A 311 6.41 9.38 24.66
C ARG A 311 7.86 8.96 24.57
N ALA A 312 8.35 8.30 25.62
CA ALA A 312 9.70 7.78 25.70
C ALA A 312 9.67 6.37 26.31
N LYS A 313 10.36 5.44 25.67
CA LYS A 313 10.44 4.05 26.09
C LYS A 313 11.90 3.62 26.19
N MET A 314 12.21 2.83 27.19
CA MET A 314 13.49 2.16 27.36
C MET A 314 13.26 0.70 27.74
N GLU A 315 14.09 -0.18 27.21
CA GLU A 315 14.06 -1.62 27.48
C GLU A 315 15.49 -2.10 27.70
N PHE A 316 15.66 -3.00 28.65
CA PHE A 316 16.90 -3.72 28.89
C PHE A 316 16.58 -5.17 29.17
N GLY A 317 17.37 -6.09 28.65
CA GLY A 317 17.17 -7.49 28.97
C GLY A 317 18.25 -8.42 28.49
N LEU A 318 17.93 -9.71 28.58
CA LEU A 318 18.76 -10.82 28.18
C LEU A 318 17.92 -11.68 27.23
N ASP A 319 18.52 -12.09 26.12
CA ASP A 319 17.94 -13.06 25.20
C ASP A 319 19.03 -14.03 24.77
N LYS A 320 18.82 -15.31 25.06
CA LYS A 320 19.77 -16.36 24.74
C LYS A 320 19.04 -17.54 24.14
N GLN A 321 19.58 -18.03 23.03
CA GLN A 321 19.14 -19.24 22.38
C GLN A 321 20.31 -20.22 22.29
N VAL A 322 20.05 -21.48 22.59
CA VAL A 322 20.94 -22.61 22.34
C VAL A 322 20.21 -23.57 21.40
N SER A 323 20.91 -24.04 20.37
CA SER A 323 20.38 -25.00 19.41
C SER A 323 21.32 -26.20 19.32
N VAL A 324 20.75 -27.41 19.40
CA VAL A 324 21.46 -28.68 19.29
C VAL A 324 20.72 -29.54 18.27
N SER A 325 21.30 -29.71 17.08
CA SER A 325 20.63 -30.34 15.93
C SER A 325 19.30 -29.62 15.63
N ILE A 326 18.20 -30.37 15.47
CA ILE A 326 16.87 -29.81 15.24
C ILE A 326 16.27 -29.15 16.49
N VAL A 327 16.82 -29.36 17.69
CA VAL A 327 16.22 -28.87 18.94
C VAL A 327 16.71 -27.46 19.25
N TYR A 328 15.80 -26.58 19.67
CA TYR A 328 16.15 -25.26 20.21
C TYR A 328 15.58 -25.06 21.61
N LEU A 329 16.30 -24.30 22.43
CA LEU A 329 15.86 -23.73 23.69
C LEU A 329 16.23 -22.25 23.70
N ARG A 330 15.24 -21.39 23.93
CA ARG A 330 15.38 -19.94 24.05
C ARG A 330 14.90 -19.50 25.42
N GLY A 331 15.67 -18.66 26.09
CA GLY A 331 15.28 -18.00 27.33
C GLY A 331 15.47 -16.50 27.20
N TYR A 332 14.49 -15.73 27.65
CA TYR A 332 14.55 -14.28 27.61
C TYR A 332 13.94 -13.63 28.85
N LEU A 333 14.46 -12.46 29.19
CA LEU A 333 13.95 -11.60 30.26
C LEU A 333 14.25 -10.14 29.90
N TYR A 334 13.21 -9.32 29.81
CA TYR A 334 13.25 -7.91 29.48
C TYR A 334 12.54 -7.12 30.57
N ALA A 335 13.17 -6.04 31.03
CA ALA A 335 12.56 -5.03 31.87
C ALA A 335 12.54 -3.71 31.10
N GLY A 336 11.48 -2.93 31.23
CA GLY A 336 11.41 -1.65 30.57
C GLY A 336 10.43 -0.68 31.21
N ALA A 337 10.52 0.55 30.73
CA ALA A 337 9.66 1.66 31.10
C ALA A 337 9.14 2.33 29.83
N ASP A 338 7.87 2.71 29.80
CA ASP A 338 7.21 3.46 28.73
C ASP A 338 6.44 4.61 29.37
N GLY A 339 6.94 5.82 29.19
CA GLY A 339 6.36 7.05 29.72
C GLY A 339 5.73 7.89 28.63
N GLY A 340 4.63 8.58 28.96
CA GLY A 340 3.94 9.46 28.04
C GLY A 340 3.39 10.70 28.73
N TYR A 341 3.55 11.84 28.09
CA TYR A 341 2.91 13.11 28.44
C TYR A 341 1.96 13.51 27.31
N TYR A 342 0.69 13.74 27.65
CA TYR A 342 -0.37 14.12 26.73
C TYR A 342 -0.81 15.55 27.04
N PHE A 343 -0.89 16.41 26.03
CA PHE A 343 -1.10 17.85 26.20
C PHE A 343 -2.17 18.41 25.25
N GLU A 344 -3.39 17.88 25.34
CA GLU A 344 -4.59 18.53 24.80
C GLU A 344 -5.79 18.30 25.74
N GLY A 345 -6.49 19.38 26.10
CA GLY A 345 -7.54 19.37 27.11
C GLY A 345 -6.98 19.42 28.53
N ALA A 346 -6.96 18.27 29.22
CA ALA A 346 -6.36 18.13 30.55
C ALA A 346 -5.06 17.33 30.42
N ASP A 347 -3.93 17.95 30.79
CA ASP A 347 -2.63 17.29 30.66
C ASP A 347 -2.63 15.97 31.45
N ARG A 348 -2.07 14.92 30.85
CA ARG A 348 -2.01 13.59 31.46
C ARG A 348 -0.60 13.04 31.38
N LEU A 349 -0.10 12.53 32.49
CA LEU A 349 1.14 11.78 32.58
C LEU A 349 0.82 10.29 32.74
N THR A 350 1.53 9.45 32.01
CA THR A 350 1.47 7.98 32.08
C THR A 350 2.87 7.41 32.22
N LEU A 351 3.04 6.35 33.00
CA LEU A 351 4.27 5.58 33.11
C LEU A 351 3.92 4.11 33.30
N GLU A 352 4.23 3.27 32.32
CA GLU A 352 4.20 1.81 32.43
C GLU A 352 5.61 1.29 32.71
N LEU A 353 5.79 0.54 33.78
CA LEU A 353 6.93 -0.33 34.00
C LEU A 353 6.52 -1.76 33.68
N TYR A 354 7.35 -2.51 32.97
CA TYR A 354 7.07 -3.90 32.66
C TYR A 354 8.30 -4.80 32.85
N LEU A 355 8.03 -6.05 33.19
CA LEU A 355 8.96 -7.16 33.20
C LEU A 355 8.34 -8.30 32.40
N LYS A 356 8.95 -8.64 31.27
CA LYS A 356 8.52 -9.70 30.37
C LYS A 356 9.59 -10.76 30.31
N GLY A 357 9.23 -12.02 30.40
CA GLY A 357 10.20 -13.09 30.29
C GLY A 357 9.55 -14.38 29.85
N GLY A 358 10.38 -15.30 29.39
CA GLY A 358 9.87 -16.59 28.96
C GLY A 358 10.97 -17.59 28.65
N ILE A 359 10.54 -18.84 28.58
CA ILE A 359 11.35 -19.96 28.09
C ILE A 359 10.53 -20.64 27.00
N GLU A 360 11.13 -20.78 25.83
CA GLU A 360 10.55 -21.43 24.67
C GLU A 360 11.47 -22.57 24.22
N GLY A 361 10.91 -23.74 23.97
CA GLY A 361 11.65 -24.91 23.53
C GLY A 361 10.89 -25.67 22.46
N GLY A 362 11.60 -26.18 21.47
CA GLY A 362 10.95 -26.84 20.36
C GLY A 362 11.91 -27.44 19.35
N ILE A 363 11.40 -27.73 18.17
CA ILE A 363 12.21 -28.24 17.04
C ILE A 363 12.13 -27.32 15.83
N VAL A 364 13.18 -27.35 15.01
CA VAL A 364 13.26 -26.68 13.72
C VAL A 364 13.34 -27.76 12.63
N VAL A 365 12.39 -27.77 11.71
CA VAL A 365 12.35 -28.68 10.56
C VAL A 365 12.06 -27.85 9.31
N ASP A 366 12.91 -27.97 8.28
CA ASP A 366 12.83 -27.19 7.04
C ASP A 366 12.68 -25.67 7.27
N ASP A 367 13.54 -25.11 8.13
CA ASP A 367 13.54 -23.71 8.57
C ASP A 367 12.24 -23.24 9.27
N ARG A 368 11.31 -24.16 9.57
CA ARG A 368 10.10 -23.88 10.32
C ARG A 368 10.28 -24.27 11.79
N ARG A 369 9.95 -23.35 12.69
CA ARG A 369 9.96 -23.59 14.14
C ARG A 369 8.63 -24.18 14.58
N PHE A 370 8.69 -25.30 15.31
CA PHE A 370 7.58 -25.91 16.01
C PHE A 370 7.82 -25.73 17.50
N ASN A 371 6.99 -24.91 18.15
CA ASN A 371 7.10 -24.62 19.57
C ASN A 371 6.41 -25.74 20.37
N ILE A 372 7.17 -26.44 21.23
CA ILE A 372 6.68 -27.59 22.00
C ILE A 372 6.43 -27.18 23.45
N ILE A 373 7.29 -26.34 24.02
CA ILE A 373 7.22 -25.88 25.40
C ILE A 373 7.28 -24.36 25.38
N SER A 374 6.28 -23.71 25.97
CA SER A 374 6.31 -22.27 26.21
C SER A 374 5.97 -21.98 27.66
N PHE A 375 6.78 -21.13 28.28
CA PHE A 375 6.47 -20.45 29.52
C PHE A 375 6.63 -18.95 29.29
N TYR A 376 5.67 -18.18 29.77
CA TYR A 376 5.61 -16.74 29.56
C TYR A 376 5.20 -16.02 30.86
N LEU A 377 5.88 -14.92 31.15
CA LEU A 377 5.62 -13.98 32.22
C LEU A 377 5.47 -12.58 31.62
N ASP A 378 4.38 -11.88 31.93
CA ASP A 378 4.19 -10.45 31.67
C ASP A 378 3.69 -9.78 32.94
N ALA A 379 4.58 -9.07 33.63
CA ALA A 379 4.26 -8.25 34.79
C ALA A 379 4.34 -6.78 34.39
N ARG A 380 3.33 -6.00 34.77
CA ARG A 380 3.21 -4.57 34.45
C ARG A 380 2.74 -3.77 35.64
N GLY A 381 3.22 -2.54 35.75
CA GLY A 381 2.69 -1.53 36.65
C GLY A 381 2.52 -0.22 35.88
N SER A 382 1.32 0.34 35.86
CA SER A 382 1.02 1.62 35.22
C SER A 382 0.68 2.68 36.27
N LEU A 383 1.30 3.84 36.16
CA LEU A 383 0.96 5.05 36.88
C LEU A 383 0.36 6.06 35.91
N GLU A 384 -0.82 6.58 36.23
CA GLU A 384 -1.47 7.64 35.47
C GLU A 384 -1.85 8.81 36.37
N ALA A 385 -1.63 10.04 35.92
CA ALA A 385 -2.08 11.25 36.61
C ALA A 385 -2.61 12.27 35.62
N GLN A 386 -3.63 13.01 36.02
CA GLN A 386 -4.17 14.14 35.26
C GLN A 386 -3.82 15.45 35.98
N SER A 387 -3.63 16.53 35.23
CA SER A 387 -3.38 17.88 35.76
C SER A 387 -4.43 18.26 36.80
N PRO A 388 -4.03 18.78 37.99
CA PRO A 388 -2.72 19.34 38.36
C PRO A 388 -1.69 18.30 38.89
N PHE A 389 -1.89 17.01 38.64
CA PHE A 389 -1.04 15.89 39.06
C PHE A 389 -0.98 15.67 40.58
N ASP A 390 -2.06 16.03 41.26
CA ASP A 390 -2.25 15.85 42.70
C ASP A 390 -2.69 14.45 43.10
N SER A 391 -3.16 13.64 42.15
CA SER A 391 -3.59 12.26 42.41
C SER A 391 -3.14 11.33 41.29
N TRP A 392 -2.77 10.11 41.68
CA TRP A 392 -2.20 9.11 40.80
C TRP A 392 -3.02 7.83 40.85
N TRP A 393 -3.33 7.31 39.68
CA TRP A 393 -3.91 5.98 39.55
C TRP A 393 -2.79 4.99 39.31
N LEU A 394 -2.68 3.99 40.18
CA LEU A 394 -1.76 2.88 40.05
C LEU A 394 -2.57 1.65 39.68
N ALA A 395 -2.14 0.96 38.62
CA ALA A 395 -2.55 -0.40 38.34
C ALA A 395 -1.35 -1.30 38.17
N ALA A 396 -1.50 -2.54 38.59
CA ALA A 396 -0.51 -3.58 38.38
C ALA A 396 -1.19 -4.85 37.90
N SER A 397 -0.55 -5.55 36.97
CA SER A 397 -0.99 -6.85 36.50
C SER A 397 0.17 -7.80 36.36
N CYS A 398 -0.09 -9.09 36.55
CA CYS A 398 0.87 -10.15 36.29
C CYS A 398 0.13 -11.30 35.63
N LYS A 399 0.55 -11.63 34.41
CA LYS A 399 0.09 -12.79 33.67
C LYS A 399 1.22 -13.80 33.56
N VAL A 400 0.93 -15.02 33.98
CA VAL A 400 1.78 -16.19 33.73
C VAL A 400 1.02 -17.13 32.82
N SER A 401 1.64 -17.58 31.73
CA SER A 401 1.07 -18.53 30.79
C SER A 401 2.06 -19.64 30.51
N TYR A 402 1.53 -20.84 30.29
CA TYR A 402 2.33 -21.99 29.90
C TYR A 402 1.57 -22.81 28.86
N SER A 403 2.31 -23.41 27.94
CA SER A 403 1.81 -24.41 27.02
C SER A 403 2.82 -25.53 26.84
N LEU A 404 2.30 -26.73 26.68
CA LEU A 404 3.02 -27.94 26.36
C LEU A 404 2.24 -28.67 25.25
N ASP A 405 2.76 -28.58 24.03
CA ASP A 405 2.20 -29.26 22.87
C ASP A 405 2.88 -30.62 22.71
N LEU A 406 2.15 -31.69 23.03
CA LEU A 406 2.58 -33.06 22.85
C LEU A 406 1.85 -33.65 21.65
N TRP A 407 2.52 -34.53 20.91
CA TRP A 407 2.03 -35.12 19.66
C TRP A 407 0.64 -35.80 19.72
N LEU A 408 0.09 -36.03 20.92
CA LEU A 408 -1.21 -36.67 21.15
C LEU A 408 -2.21 -35.81 21.94
N PHE A 409 -1.79 -34.70 22.56
CA PHE A 409 -2.67 -33.78 23.29
C PHE A 409 -1.92 -32.49 23.68
N GLU A 410 -2.66 -31.40 23.77
CA GLU A 410 -2.15 -30.08 24.17
C GLU A 410 -2.55 -29.78 25.61
N VAL A 411 -1.60 -29.30 26.42
CA VAL A 411 -1.86 -28.80 27.77
C VAL A 411 -1.47 -27.33 27.84
N GLU A 412 -2.45 -26.46 28.02
CA GLU A 412 -2.22 -25.03 28.19
C GLU A 412 -2.96 -24.47 29.41
N GLY A 413 -2.42 -23.39 29.95
CA GLY A 413 -3.04 -22.69 31.07
C GLY A 413 -2.47 -21.29 31.24
N SER A 414 -3.29 -20.41 31.82
CA SER A 414 -2.82 -19.09 32.22
C SER A 414 -3.47 -18.65 33.52
N VAL A 415 -2.72 -17.90 34.31
CA VAL A 415 -3.19 -17.24 35.53
C VAL A 415 -2.91 -15.76 35.37
N ASN A 416 -3.92 -14.93 35.64
CA ASN A 416 -3.82 -13.49 35.61
C ASN A 416 -4.25 -12.91 36.96
N ALA A 417 -3.46 -11.99 37.50
CA ALA A 417 -3.79 -11.22 38.69
C ALA A 417 -3.67 -9.73 38.38
N SER A 418 -4.64 -8.93 38.82
CA SER A 418 -4.69 -7.48 38.60
C SER A 418 -5.08 -6.75 39.87
N PHE A 419 -4.47 -5.58 40.11
CA PHE A 419 -4.67 -4.76 41.30
C PHE A 419 -4.66 -3.29 40.92
N ASP A 420 -5.70 -2.55 41.31
CA ASP A 420 -5.83 -1.13 40.99
C ASP A 420 -6.10 -0.33 42.27
N THR A 421 -5.44 0.82 42.41
CA THR A 421 -5.65 1.74 43.53
C THR A 421 -5.45 3.20 43.12
N ARG A 422 -6.19 4.10 43.78
CA ARG A 422 -5.94 5.54 43.69
C ARG A 422 -5.04 5.97 44.85
N ILE A 423 -3.97 6.67 44.54
CA ILE A 423 -3.04 7.29 45.49
C ILE A 423 -3.36 8.79 45.49
N VAL A 424 -3.68 9.32 46.68
CA VAL A 424 -4.06 10.73 46.91
C VAL A 424 -2.97 11.44 47.69
#